data_AF-A0A970BWU2-F1
#
_entry.id   AF-A0A970BWU2-F1
#
_cell.length_a   1.000
_cell.length_b   1.000
_cell.length_c   1.000
_cell.angle_alpha   90.00
_cell.angle_beta   90.00
_cell.angle_gamma   90.00
#
_symmetry.space_group_name_H-M   'P 1'
#
loop_
_entity.id
_entity.type
_entity.pdbx_description
1 polymer ?
#
loop_
_entity_poly.entity_id
_entity_poly.type
_entity_poly.pdbx_seq_one_letter_code
_entity_poly.pdbx_strand_id
1 'polypeptide(L)'
;MKDDRTRRGKAARRAGAPAGDLRAERPKTVELRDARALRALAHPTRLKLVGLLRMRGPMTATQAARELGETPQRCTFHLGQLAKYGLVEEAGGGRGRERPWRATASSTSWPNVMRGQEAAAASQLLEGVVAEQHFEELMAWVDHKLEEPEEWQQAAQLNDALVYLTADELAELGRRVWSLLERYEERNERPELRPDGSRPVAFLNLAFPRIRRGRAAPEAVDEAGPATPVQPRTADDSEPGPPAEPEAAGG
;
A
#
# COMPACT_ATOMS: atom_id res chain seq x y z
N MET A 1 26.91 -0.32 75.16
CA MET A 1 27.94 0.73 75.20
C MET A 1 28.89 0.49 74.04
N LYS A 2 28.83 1.39 73.03
CA LYS A 2 29.80 1.75 71.96
C LYS A 2 30.32 0.63 71.03
N ASP A 3 29.89 0.60 69.77
CA ASP A 3 30.41 1.32 68.57
C ASP A 3 31.71 0.69 68.03
N ASP A 4 31.71 0.21 66.79
CA ASP A 4 32.17 1.00 65.64
C ASP A 4 32.04 0.21 64.31
N ARG A 5 31.87 0.96 63.23
CA ARG A 5 31.50 0.54 61.88
C ARG A 5 32.72 0.23 61.00
N THR A 6 32.41 -0.43 59.89
CA THR A 6 32.98 -0.22 58.53
C THR A 6 34.11 -1.15 58.07
N ARG A 7 33.78 -2.03 57.11
CA ARG A 7 34.46 -2.22 55.79
C ARG A 7 33.68 -3.25 54.95
N ARG A 8 32.90 -2.79 53.97
CA ARG A 8 33.16 -2.88 52.50
C ARG A 8 33.53 -4.27 51.99
N GLY A 9 32.63 -4.88 51.21
CA GLY A 9 32.87 -6.14 50.49
C GLY A 9 31.85 -6.45 49.38
N LYS A 10 31.75 -5.55 48.40
CA LYS A 10 31.45 -5.77 46.97
C LYS A 10 30.48 -6.93 46.60
N ALA A 11 29.21 -6.58 46.35
CA ALA A 11 28.27 -7.38 45.59
C ALA A 11 28.76 -7.56 44.13
N ALA A 12 28.93 -8.80 43.71
CA ALA A 12 29.20 -9.16 42.33
C ALA A 12 27.95 -8.88 41.48
N ARG A 13 27.98 -7.74 40.78
CA ARG A 13 27.07 -7.47 39.66
C ARG A 13 27.35 -8.51 38.58
N ARG A 14 26.40 -9.40 38.31
CA ARG A 14 26.38 -10.17 37.06
C ARG A 14 26.37 -9.18 35.90
N ALA A 15 27.42 -9.20 35.11
CA ALA A 15 27.57 -8.43 33.91
C ALA A 15 26.39 -8.71 32.98
N GLY A 16 25.74 -7.64 32.52
CA GLY A 16 24.71 -7.71 31.50
C GLY A 16 25.30 -8.32 30.23
N ALA A 17 24.58 -9.30 29.68
CA ALA A 17 24.80 -9.74 28.32
C ALA A 17 24.76 -8.52 27.38
N PRO A 18 25.64 -8.44 26.37
CA PRO A 18 25.62 -7.34 25.43
C PRO A 18 24.26 -7.30 24.75
N ALA A 19 23.70 -6.08 24.65
CA ALA A 19 22.49 -5.81 23.90
C ALA A 19 22.68 -6.30 22.46
N GLY A 20 22.11 -7.47 22.17
CA GLY A 20 22.03 -8.01 20.83
C GLY A 20 21.34 -7.00 19.93
N ASP A 21 21.91 -6.86 18.74
CA ASP A 21 21.54 -5.99 17.65
C ASP A 21 20.01 -5.76 17.53
N LEU A 22 19.54 -4.56 17.92
CA LEU A 22 18.11 -4.18 17.83
C LEU A 22 17.69 -3.77 16.41
N ARG A 23 18.52 -4.07 15.40
CA ARG A 23 18.16 -3.98 13.98
C ARG A 23 17.77 -5.35 13.47
N ALA A 24 16.71 -5.95 14.02
CA ALA A 24 15.96 -6.88 13.20
C ALA A 24 15.48 -6.07 11.98
N GLU A 25 15.99 -6.41 10.78
CA GLU A 25 15.53 -5.82 9.54
C GLU A 25 14.01 -5.96 9.49
N ARG A 26 13.32 -4.83 9.54
CA ARG A 26 11.86 -4.81 9.52
C ARG A 26 11.40 -5.35 8.17
N PRO A 27 10.30 -6.11 8.13
CA PRO A 27 9.75 -6.51 6.85
C PRO A 27 9.44 -5.25 6.04
N LYS A 28 9.90 -5.21 4.78
CA LYS A 28 9.60 -4.08 3.88
C LYS A 28 8.09 -3.91 3.69
N THR A 29 7.36 -5.03 3.66
CA THR A 29 5.92 -5.07 3.41
C THR A 29 5.23 -6.00 4.39
N VAL A 30 4.09 -5.57 4.94
CA VAL A 30 3.12 -6.45 5.63
C VAL A 30 1.93 -6.68 4.69
N GLU A 31 1.62 -7.94 4.40
CA GLU A 31 0.46 -8.32 3.60
C GLU A 31 -0.75 -8.63 4.51
N LEU A 32 -1.83 -7.87 4.37
CA LEU A 32 -3.06 -8.05 5.11
C LEU A 32 -3.99 -9.02 4.39
N ARG A 33 -4.34 -10.10 5.08
CA ARG A 33 -5.32 -11.10 4.62
C ARG A 33 -6.55 -11.21 5.52
N ASP A 34 -6.47 -10.68 6.73
CA ASP A 34 -7.53 -10.72 7.74
C ASP A 34 -8.47 -9.51 7.62
N ALA A 35 -9.78 -9.78 7.65
CA ALA A 35 -10.81 -8.74 7.51
C ALA A 35 -10.78 -7.70 8.64
N ARG A 36 -10.40 -8.10 9.87
CA ARG A 36 -10.34 -7.17 11.00
C ARG A 36 -9.14 -6.23 10.87
N ALA A 37 -7.99 -6.74 10.42
CA ALA A 37 -6.82 -5.91 10.12
C ALA A 37 -7.09 -4.91 8.99
N LEU A 38 -7.76 -5.33 7.92
CA LEU A 38 -8.19 -4.44 6.83
C LEU A 38 -9.11 -3.32 7.35
N ARG A 39 -10.14 -3.65 8.14
CA ARG A 39 -11.03 -2.65 8.76
C ARG A 39 -10.31 -1.74 9.76
N ALA A 40 -9.30 -2.27 10.45
CA ALA A 40 -8.46 -1.45 11.31
C ALA A 40 -7.71 -0.41 10.47
N LEU A 41 -7.15 -0.77 9.32
CA LEU A 41 -6.48 0.21 8.47
C LEU A 41 -7.46 1.16 7.75
N ALA A 42 -8.68 0.71 7.46
CA ALA A 42 -9.73 1.46 6.74
C ALA A 42 -10.40 2.58 7.56
N HIS A 43 -9.65 3.26 8.42
CA HIS A 43 -10.08 4.47 9.10
C HIS A 43 -9.11 5.60 8.74
N PRO A 44 -9.58 6.76 8.26
CA PRO A 44 -8.72 7.82 7.74
C PRO A 44 -7.57 8.22 8.70
N THR A 45 -7.88 8.49 9.97
CA THR A 45 -6.84 8.82 10.97
C THR A 45 -5.81 7.70 11.17
N ARG A 46 -6.22 6.43 11.09
CA ARG A 46 -5.30 5.29 11.25
C ARG A 46 -4.39 5.14 10.03
N LEU A 47 -4.94 5.32 8.83
CA LEU A 47 -4.15 5.36 7.59
C LEU A 47 -3.12 6.50 7.61
N LYS A 48 -3.56 7.72 7.96
CA LYS A 48 -2.69 8.91 8.13
C LYS A 48 -1.59 8.67 9.17
N LEU A 49 -1.91 8.05 10.31
CA LEU A 49 -0.93 7.71 11.35
C LEU A 49 0.14 6.73 10.87
N VAL A 50 -0.25 5.65 10.18
CA VAL A 50 0.71 4.68 9.63
C VAL A 50 1.61 5.34 8.59
N GLY A 51 1.04 6.15 7.68
CA GLY A 51 1.79 6.90 6.68
C GLY A 51 2.80 7.87 7.32
N LEU A 52 2.36 8.64 8.32
CA LEU A 52 3.22 9.58 9.05
C LEU A 52 4.41 8.88 9.72
N LEU A 53 4.17 7.74 10.38
CA LEU A 53 5.22 6.96 11.04
C LEU A 53 6.22 6.34 10.06
N ARG A 54 5.78 5.98 8.85
CA ARG A 54 6.66 5.50 7.77
C ARG A 54 7.54 6.62 7.22
N MET A 55 6.94 7.78 6.97
CA MET A 55 7.61 8.93 6.36
C MET A 55 8.61 9.59 7.31
N ARG A 56 8.21 9.82 8.56
CA ARG A 56 8.98 10.62 9.53
C ARG A 56 9.67 9.81 10.61
N GLY A 57 9.43 8.49 10.63
CA GLY A 57 10.01 7.59 11.62
C GLY A 57 9.31 7.64 12.99
N PRO A 58 9.96 7.09 14.04
CA PRO A 58 9.32 6.92 15.34
C PRO A 58 8.95 8.23 16.03
N MET A 59 7.73 8.33 16.57
CA MET A 59 7.25 9.52 17.30
C MET A 59 6.20 9.19 18.36
N THR A 60 6.03 10.06 19.34
CA THR A 60 5.01 9.91 20.39
C THR A 60 3.61 10.24 19.87
N ALA A 61 2.57 9.79 20.59
CA ALA A 61 1.18 10.14 20.25
C ALA A 61 0.92 11.66 20.27
N THR A 62 1.61 12.40 21.14
CA THR A 62 1.53 13.87 21.21
C THR A 62 2.15 14.52 19.98
N GLN A 63 3.29 14.01 19.50
CA GLN A 63 3.91 14.50 18.27
C GLN A 63 3.00 14.22 17.07
N ALA A 64 2.49 12.99 16.95
CA ALA A 64 1.57 12.62 15.88
C ALA A 64 0.28 13.47 15.86
N ALA A 65 -0.28 13.75 17.04
CA ALA A 65 -1.44 14.63 17.20
C ALA A 65 -1.19 16.04 16.62
N ARG A 66 -0.02 16.62 16.90
CA ARG A 66 0.35 17.94 16.36
C ARG A 66 0.48 17.92 14.83
N GLU A 67 1.08 16.88 14.27
CA GLU A 67 1.24 16.76 12.81
C GLU A 67 -0.08 16.53 12.07
N LEU A 68 -1.04 15.84 12.70
CA LEU A 68 -2.32 15.48 12.08
C LEU A 68 -3.49 16.41 12.45
N GLY A 69 -3.26 17.42 13.28
CA GLY A 69 -4.35 18.27 13.80
C GLY A 69 -5.35 17.51 14.68
N GLU A 70 -4.90 16.47 15.37
CA GLU A 70 -5.71 15.56 16.20
C GLU A 70 -5.38 15.73 17.70
N THR A 71 -6.15 15.08 18.59
CA THR A 71 -5.82 15.09 20.03
C THR A 71 -4.90 13.92 20.42
N PRO A 72 -3.99 14.08 21.39
CA PRO A 72 -3.11 12.99 21.84
C PRO A 72 -3.87 11.74 22.31
N GLN A 73 -5.05 11.92 22.92
CA GLN A 73 -5.93 10.85 23.36
C GLN A 73 -6.46 10.03 22.16
N ARG A 74 -6.90 10.70 21.08
CA ARG A 74 -7.35 10.05 19.85
C ARG A 74 -6.21 9.32 19.17
N CYS A 75 -5.04 9.94 19.05
CA CYS A 75 -3.86 9.28 18.50
C CYS A 75 -3.46 8.03 19.30
N THR A 76 -3.44 8.11 20.64
CA THR A 76 -3.15 6.94 21.51
C THR A 76 -4.13 5.80 21.28
N PHE A 77 -5.43 6.11 21.20
CA PHE A 77 -6.46 5.11 20.91
C PHE A 77 -6.22 4.44 19.55
N HIS A 78 -6.00 5.23 18.50
CA HIS A 78 -5.79 4.72 17.15
C HIS A 78 -4.50 3.91 17.01
N LEU A 79 -3.40 4.35 17.61
CA LEU A 79 -2.12 3.63 17.66
C LEU A 79 -2.28 2.29 18.40
N GLY A 80 -3.01 2.27 19.52
CA GLY A 80 -3.34 1.03 20.22
C GLY A 80 -4.16 0.05 19.38
N GLN A 81 -5.12 0.53 18.57
CA GLN A 81 -5.87 -0.34 17.66
C GLN A 81 -5.00 -0.89 16.54
N LEU A 82 -4.14 -0.05 15.93
CA LEU A 82 -3.19 -0.47 14.91
C LEU A 82 -2.20 -1.52 15.43
N ALA A 83 -1.75 -1.37 16.67
CA ALA A 83 -0.81 -2.28 17.31
C ALA A 83 -1.36 -3.69 17.51
N LYS A 84 -2.66 -3.83 17.79
CA LYS A 84 -3.33 -5.14 17.90
C LYS A 84 -3.22 -5.98 16.62
N TYR A 85 -3.07 -5.32 15.46
CA TYR A 85 -2.96 -5.96 14.16
C TYR A 85 -1.53 -5.88 13.60
N GLY A 86 -0.54 -5.52 14.43
CA GLY A 86 0.87 -5.50 14.04
C GLY A 86 1.21 -4.47 12.96
N LEU A 87 0.43 -3.38 12.83
CA LEU A 87 0.70 -2.30 11.87
C LEU A 87 1.65 -1.23 12.43
N VAL A 88 1.64 -1.08 13.76
CA VAL A 88 2.56 -0.21 14.50
C VAL A 88 2.98 -0.91 15.79
N GLU A 89 4.08 -0.46 16.36
CA GLU A 89 4.60 -0.97 17.63
C GLU A 89 5.29 0.14 18.42
N GLU A 90 5.52 -0.07 19.71
CA GLU A 90 6.30 0.85 20.52
C GLU A 90 7.79 0.73 20.16
N ALA A 91 8.44 1.86 19.86
CA ALA A 91 9.82 1.90 19.41
C ALA A 91 10.86 1.70 20.54
N GLY A 92 10.43 1.66 21.80
CA GLY A 92 11.32 1.68 22.97
C GLY A 92 11.79 3.09 23.35
N GLY A 93 12.55 3.21 24.44
CA GLY A 93 13.23 4.46 24.84
C GLY A 93 12.38 5.53 25.55
N GLY A 94 11.05 5.43 25.59
CA GLY A 94 10.17 6.38 26.30
C GLY A 94 9.78 5.96 27.73
N ARG A 95 9.34 6.93 28.54
CA ARG A 95 8.78 6.70 29.89
C ARG A 95 7.27 6.90 29.90
N GLY A 96 6.53 6.01 30.57
CA GLY A 96 5.10 6.18 30.81
C GLY A 96 4.26 6.29 29.52
N ARG A 97 3.44 7.34 29.40
CA ARG A 97 2.53 7.55 28.26
C ARG A 97 3.19 8.21 27.03
N GLU A 98 4.46 8.59 27.12
CA GLU A 98 5.19 9.25 26.02
C GLU A 98 6.09 8.26 25.26
N ARG A 99 5.69 7.00 25.16
CA ARG A 99 6.47 6.00 24.41
C ARG A 99 6.34 6.27 22.91
N PRO A 100 7.46 6.44 22.19
CA PRO A 100 7.41 6.61 20.75
C PRO A 100 6.85 5.34 20.09
N TRP A 101 6.04 5.54 19.07
CA TRP A 101 5.49 4.51 18.20
C TRP A 101 6.28 4.50 16.89
N ARG A 102 6.31 3.36 16.22
CA ARG A 102 6.88 3.21 14.87
C ARG A 102 6.01 2.27 14.04
N ALA A 103 6.01 2.44 12.72
CA ALA A 103 5.44 1.45 11.82
C ALA A 103 6.28 0.16 11.86
N THR A 104 5.61 -0.99 11.73
CA THR A 104 6.25 -2.32 11.71
C THR A 104 6.85 -2.66 10.35
N ALA A 105 6.35 -2.03 9.28
CA ALA A 105 6.81 -2.20 7.91
C ALA A 105 6.78 -0.90 7.10
N SER A 106 7.63 -0.81 6.09
CA SER A 106 7.74 0.34 5.17
C SER A 106 6.49 0.48 4.28
N SER A 107 5.77 -0.62 4.01
CA SER A 107 4.52 -0.62 3.25
C SER A 107 3.50 -1.64 3.77
N THR A 108 2.24 -1.47 3.36
CA THR A 108 1.16 -2.46 3.57
C THR A 108 0.63 -2.86 2.20
N SER A 109 0.40 -4.15 1.99
CA SER A 109 -0.28 -4.66 0.80
C SER A 109 -1.47 -5.54 1.22
N TRP A 110 -2.36 -5.79 0.28
CA TRP A 110 -3.40 -6.81 0.39
C TRP A 110 -3.70 -7.34 -1.02
N PRO A 111 -4.18 -8.59 -1.13
CA PRO A 111 -4.57 -9.14 -2.43
C PRO A 111 -5.72 -8.36 -3.07
N ASN A 112 -5.66 -8.16 -4.39
CA ASN A 112 -6.79 -7.62 -5.18
C ASN A 112 -8.04 -8.51 -5.10
N VAL A 113 -7.86 -9.80 -4.79
CA VAL A 113 -8.95 -10.76 -4.61
C VAL A 113 -8.83 -11.39 -3.23
N MET A 114 -9.77 -11.03 -2.35
CA MET A 114 -9.84 -11.56 -0.98
C MET A 114 -10.70 -12.83 -0.92
N ARG A 115 -10.26 -13.79 -0.10
CA ARG A 115 -11.04 -15.01 0.17
C ARG A 115 -12.09 -14.74 1.25
N GLY A 116 -13.35 -15.00 0.91
CA GLY A 116 -14.49 -14.84 1.82
C GLY A 116 -15.11 -13.44 1.77
N GLN A 117 -16.44 -13.40 1.92
CA GLN A 117 -17.24 -12.19 1.75
C GLN A 117 -16.84 -11.08 2.73
N GLU A 118 -16.54 -11.44 3.99
CA GLU A 118 -16.17 -10.47 5.02
C GLU A 118 -14.85 -9.75 4.69
N ALA A 119 -13.86 -10.51 4.21
CA ALA A 119 -12.56 -9.97 3.83
C ALA A 119 -12.63 -9.14 2.54
N ALA A 120 -13.43 -9.58 1.57
CA ALA A 120 -13.69 -8.81 0.35
C ALA A 120 -14.34 -7.45 0.63
N ALA A 121 -15.38 -7.42 1.47
CA ALA A 121 -16.02 -6.16 1.89
C ALA A 121 -15.06 -5.24 2.66
N ALA A 122 -14.18 -5.80 3.50
CA ALA A 122 -13.18 -5.04 4.22
C ALA A 122 -12.09 -4.45 3.29
N SER A 123 -11.68 -5.18 2.24
CA SER A 123 -10.76 -4.68 1.22
C SER A 123 -11.36 -3.54 0.43
N GLN A 124 -12.61 -3.69 -0.02
CA GLN A 124 -13.31 -2.63 -0.75
C GLN A 124 -13.44 -1.34 0.08
N LEU A 125 -13.74 -1.47 1.38
CA LEU A 125 -13.78 -0.34 2.30
C LEU A 125 -12.41 0.35 2.40
N LEU A 126 -11.34 -0.44 2.57
CA LEU A 126 -9.98 0.09 2.65
C LEU A 126 -9.57 0.79 1.35
N GLU A 127 -9.85 0.19 0.20
CA GLU A 127 -9.59 0.78 -1.13
C GLU A 127 -10.28 2.13 -1.29
N GLY A 128 -11.53 2.27 -0.86
CA GLY A 128 -12.25 3.54 -0.85
C GLY A 128 -11.56 4.61 0.00
N VAL A 129 -11.18 4.27 1.22
CA VAL A 129 -10.47 5.20 2.14
C VAL A 129 -9.10 5.60 1.60
N VAL A 130 -8.38 4.68 0.96
CA VAL A 130 -7.08 4.95 0.32
C VAL A 130 -7.26 5.88 -0.88
N ALA A 131 -8.28 5.63 -1.71
CA ALA A 131 -8.60 6.51 -2.84
C ALA A 131 -8.98 7.93 -2.38
N GLU A 132 -9.81 8.04 -1.34
CA GLU A 132 -10.16 9.33 -0.72
C GLU A 132 -8.92 10.08 -0.22
N GLN A 133 -8.02 9.39 0.49
CA GLN A 133 -6.76 9.98 0.97
C GLN A 133 -5.89 10.53 -0.18
N HIS A 134 -5.74 9.76 -1.25
CA HIS A 134 -4.96 10.21 -2.41
C HIS A 134 -5.64 11.35 -3.15
N PHE A 135 -6.97 11.39 -3.19
CA PHE A 135 -7.72 12.51 -3.75
C PHE A 135 -7.53 13.78 -2.90
N GLU A 136 -7.55 13.68 -1.56
CA GLU A 136 -7.22 14.80 -0.67
C GLU A 136 -5.81 15.34 -0.94
N GLU A 137 -4.82 14.47 -1.09
CA GLU A 137 -3.43 14.84 -1.40
C GLU A 137 -3.29 15.52 -2.77
N LEU A 138 -3.98 14.99 -3.79
CA LEU A 138 -4.02 15.57 -5.12
C LEU A 138 -4.65 16.97 -5.10
N MET A 139 -5.78 17.14 -4.42
CA MET A 139 -6.44 18.44 -4.33
C MET A 139 -5.59 19.45 -3.57
N ALA A 140 -4.91 19.04 -2.49
CA ALA A 140 -3.95 19.90 -1.79
C ALA A 140 -2.79 20.33 -2.71
N TRP A 141 -2.25 19.42 -3.53
CA TRP A 141 -1.27 19.78 -4.55
C TRP A 141 -1.83 20.80 -5.55
N VAL A 142 -3.04 20.58 -6.06
CA VAL A 142 -3.68 21.50 -7.03
C VAL A 142 -3.85 22.91 -6.44
N ASP A 143 -4.29 23.00 -5.18
CA ASP A 143 -4.53 24.28 -4.50
C ASP A 143 -3.23 25.07 -4.26
N HIS A 144 -2.11 24.37 -4.00
CA HIS A 144 -0.82 24.98 -3.67
C HIS A 144 0.19 25.02 -4.83
N LYS A 145 -0.12 24.41 -5.99
CA LYS A 145 0.83 24.23 -7.11
C LYS A 145 1.52 25.53 -7.52
N LEU A 146 0.81 26.65 -7.57
CA LEU A 146 1.35 27.92 -8.06
C LEU A 146 2.34 28.58 -7.08
N GLU A 147 2.36 28.13 -5.82
CA GLU A 147 3.26 28.60 -4.79
C GLU A 147 4.61 27.86 -4.81
N GLU A 148 4.67 26.73 -5.54
CA GLU A 148 5.86 25.88 -5.65
C GLU A 148 6.88 26.42 -6.67
N PRO A 149 8.18 26.07 -6.54
CA PRO A 149 9.17 26.42 -7.57
C PRO A 149 8.79 25.85 -8.94
N GLU A 150 9.06 26.61 -10.01
CA GLU A 150 8.66 26.28 -11.38
C GLU A 150 9.08 24.87 -11.83
N GLU A 151 10.30 24.45 -11.46
CA GLU A 151 10.83 23.12 -11.73
C GLU A 151 9.91 22.00 -11.22
N TRP A 152 9.26 22.18 -10.06
CA TRP A 152 8.32 21.20 -9.48
C TRP A 152 6.95 21.29 -10.14
N GLN A 153 6.52 22.48 -10.56
CA GLN A 153 5.29 22.65 -11.32
C GLN A 153 5.35 21.95 -12.68
N GLN A 154 6.51 22.00 -13.35
CA GLN A 154 6.77 21.35 -14.64
C GLN A 154 6.96 19.84 -14.50
N ALA A 155 7.65 19.39 -13.44
CA ALA A 155 7.91 17.97 -13.20
C ALA A 155 6.67 17.19 -12.75
N ALA A 156 5.74 17.83 -12.05
CA ALA A 156 4.52 17.20 -11.56
C ALA A 156 3.64 16.70 -12.72
N GLN A 157 3.23 15.44 -12.64
CA GLN A 157 2.42 14.78 -13.68
C GLN A 157 0.97 14.67 -13.23
N LEU A 158 0.07 15.13 -14.08
CA LEU A 158 -1.37 14.87 -13.99
C LEU A 158 -1.86 14.63 -15.42
N ASN A 159 -1.70 13.39 -15.87
CA ASN A 159 -2.02 12.97 -17.23
C ASN A 159 -2.86 11.69 -17.21
N ASP A 160 -3.64 11.48 -18.28
CA ASP A 160 -4.36 10.25 -18.54
C ASP A 160 -4.02 9.69 -19.92
N ALA A 161 -4.20 8.38 -20.06
CA ALA A 161 -4.05 7.68 -21.33
C ALA A 161 -5.16 6.63 -21.44
N LEU A 162 -5.87 6.63 -22.56
CA LEU A 162 -6.86 5.61 -22.87
C LEU A 162 -6.22 4.55 -23.77
N VAL A 163 -6.07 3.33 -23.24
CA VAL A 163 -5.51 2.18 -23.98
C VAL A 163 -6.41 0.96 -23.81
N TYR A 164 -6.46 0.12 -24.84
CA TYR A 164 -7.16 -1.16 -24.78
C TYR A 164 -6.15 -2.24 -24.38
N LEU A 165 -6.40 -2.90 -23.25
CA LEU A 165 -5.53 -3.93 -22.68
C LEU A 165 -6.38 -5.11 -22.22
N THR A 166 -5.83 -6.31 -22.35
CA THR A 166 -6.28 -7.50 -21.63
C THR A 166 -5.89 -7.41 -20.14
N ALA A 167 -6.43 -8.31 -19.31
CA ALA A 167 -6.07 -8.37 -17.90
C ALA A 167 -4.57 -8.68 -17.68
N ASP A 168 -4.00 -9.56 -18.50
CA ASP A 168 -2.58 -9.93 -18.42
C ASP A 168 -1.68 -8.76 -18.81
N GLU A 169 -2.01 -8.04 -19.88
CA GLU A 169 -1.29 -6.84 -20.31
C GLU A 169 -1.39 -5.71 -19.27
N LEU A 170 -2.56 -5.54 -18.64
CA LEU A 170 -2.73 -4.57 -17.55
C LEU A 170 -1.87 -4.93 -16.32
N ALA A 171 -1.86 -6.21 -15.93
CA ALA A 171 -1.03 -6.69 -14.82
C ALA A 171 0.47 -6.55 -15.15
N GLU A 172 0.87 -6.83 -16.39
CA GLU A 172 2.23 -6.62 -16.87
C GLU A 172 2.64 -5.15 -16.87
N LEU A 173 1.79 -4.26 -17.40
CA LEU A 173 2.03 -2.83 -17.39
C LEU A 173 2.23 -2.32 -15.96
N GLY A 174 1.38 -2.76 -15.02
CA GLY A 174 1.54 -2.44 -13.60
C GLY A 174 2.89 -2.86 -13.03
N ARG A 175 3.33 -4.10 -13.29
CA ARG A 175 4.66 -4.58 -12.86
C ARG A 175 5.80 -3.76 -13.46
N ARG A 176 5.74 -3.46 -14.76
CA ARG A 176 6.76 -2.66 -15.46
C ARG A 176 6.86 -1.25 -14.88
N VAL A 177 5.73 -0.58 -14.66
CA VAL A 177 5.71 0.76 -14.03
C VAL A 177 6.31 0.72 -12.62
N TRP A 178 5.94 -0.26 -11.80
CA TRP A 178 6.51 -0.40 -10.46
C TRP A 178 8.01 -0.69 -10.46
N SER A 179 8.51 -1.49 -11.40
CA SER A 179 9.96 -1.78 -11.50
C SER A 179 10.82 -0.53 -11.74
N LEU A 180 10.25 0.53 -12.34
CA LEU A 180 10.94 1.81 -12.51
C LEU A 180 11.16 2.54 -11.18
N LEU A 181 10.33 2.27 -10.18
CA LEU A 181 10.37 2.93 -8.87
C LEU A 181 11.31 2.23 -7.88
N GLU A 182 11.57 0.93 -8.07
CA GLU A 182 12.41 0.10 -7.18
C GLU A 182 13.78 0.76 -6.88
N ARG A 183 14.37 1.44 -7.88
CA ARG A 183 15.65 2.15 -7.73
C ARG A 183 15.64 3.32 -6.72
N TYR A 184 14.47 3.84 -6.37
CA TYR A 184 14.30 4.95 -5.44
C TYR A 184 13.88 4.48 -4.05
N GLU A 185 13.37 3.25 -3.91
CA GLU A 185 12.81 2.74 -2.65
C GLU A 185 13.83 2.72 -1.51
N GLU A 186 15.11 2.47 -1.80
CA GLU A 186 16.16 2.43 -0.79
C GLU A 186 16.29 3.77 -0.02
N ARG A 187 15.95 4.89 -0.68
CA ARG A 187 15.95 6.23 -0.04
C ARG A 187 14.88 6.39 1.03
N ASN A 188 13.84 5.55 1.05
CA ASN A 188 12.83 5.57 2.10
C ASN A 188 13.42 5.05 3.41
N GLU A 189 14.22 3.99 3.35
CA GLU A 189 14.80 3.32 4.52
C GLU A 189 16.15 3.92 4.95
N ARG A 190 16.87 4.51 4.01
CA ARG A 190 18.21 5.09 4.19
C ARG A 190 18.22 6.59 3.87
N PRO A 191 17.88 7.45 4.84
CA PRO A 191 17.84 8.90 4.63
C PRO A 191 19.15 9.49 4.10
N GLU A 192 20.29 8.87 4.39
CA GLU A 192 21.61 9.27 3.90
C GLU A 192 21.80 9.11 2.38
N LEU A 193 20.93 8.35 1.70
CA LEU A 193 20.94 8.19 0.24
C LEU A 193 20.11 9.25 -0.50
N ARG A 194 19.46 10.17 0.22
CA ARG A 194 18.61 11.22 -0.36
C ARG A 194 19.50 12.38 -0.86
N PRO A 195 19.50 12.68 -2.17
CA PRO A 195 20.24 13.84 -2.68
C PRO A 195 19.71 15.15 -2.10
N ASP A 196 20.57 16.16 -2.03
CA ASP A 196 20.17 17.51 -1.66
C ASP A 196 19.06 18.02 -2.58
N GLY A 197 18.06 18.70 -2.00
CA GLY A 197 16.88 19.19 -2.73
C GLY A 197 15.82 18.13 -3.04
N SER A 198 16.06 16.85 -2.77
CA SER A 198 15.02 15.83 -2.90
C SER A 198 13.90 16.02 -1.87
N ARG A 199 12.68 15.76 -2.30
CA ARG A 199 11.46 15.85 -1.47
C ARG A 199 10.61 14.58 -1.67
N PRO A 200 9.76 14.22 -0.71
CA PRO A 200 8.80 13.12 -0.90
C PRO A 200 7.88 13.43 -2.07
N VAL A 201 7.73 12.47 -3.00
CA VAL A 201 6.83 12.57 -4.15
C VAL A 201 5.82 11.44 -4.06
N ALA A 202 4.53 11.78 -4.06
CA ALA A 202 3.47 10.78 -4.21
C ALA A 202 3.40 10.36 -5.68
N PHE A 203 3.64 9.07 -5.94
CA PHE A 203 3.42 8.48 -7.25
C PHE A 203 2.16 7.63 -7.20
N LEU A 204 1.12 8.06 -7.90
CA LEU A 204 -0.14 7.36 -7.98
C LEU A 204 -0.37 6.88 -9.42
N ASN A 205 -0.36 5.57 -9.62
CA ASN A 205 -0.73 4.97 -10.90
C ASN A 205 -2.07 4.24 -10.73
N LEU A 206 -3.13 4.78 -11.34
CA LEU A 206 -4.46 4.18 -11.34
C LEU A 206 -4.76 3.67 -12.75
N ALA A 207 -4.92 2.36 -12.89
CA ALA A 207 -5.33 1.73 -14.14
C ALA A 207 -6.40 0.68 -13.85
N PHE A 208 -7.63 0.95 -14.29
CA PHE A 208 -8.79 0.09 -14.07
C PHE A 208 -9.67 0.07 -15.32
N PRO A 209 -10.37 -1.05 -15.61
CA PRO A 209 -11.34 -1.08 -16.69
C PRO A 209 -12.42 -0.02 -16.47
N ARG A 210 -12.71 0.78 -17.50
CA ARG A 210 -13.83 1.72 -17.45
C ARG A 210 -15.15 0.96 -17.38
N ILE A 211 -15.78 0.95 -16.21
CA ILE A 211 -17.14 0.41 -16.06
C ILE A 211 -18.12 1.44 -16.61
N ARG A 212 -18.83 1.09 -17.70
CA ARG A 212 -19.99 1.88 -18.12
C ARG A 212 -21.04 1.81 -17.02
N ARG A 213 -21.40 2.95 -16.41
CA ARG A 213 -22.56 3.00 -15.49
C ARG A 213 -23.77 2.40 -16.22
N GLY A 214 -24.35 1.33 -15.66
CA GLY A 214 -25.45 0.57 -16.25
C GLY A 214 -25.14 -0.87 -16.68
N ARG A 215 -23.88 -1.34 -16.63
CA ARG A 215 -23.58 -2.78 -16.81
C ARG A 215 -23.77 -3.50 -15.48
N ALA A 216 -24.70 -4.46 -15.42
CA ALA A 216 -24.76 -5.42 -14.32
C ALA A 216 -23.40 -6.13 -14.19
N ALA A 217 -22.95 -6.39 -12.96
CA ALA A 217 -21.78 -7.23 -12.74
C ALA A 217 -21.96 -8.55 -13.53
N PRO A 218 -20.91 -9.11 -14.16
CA PRO A 218 -21.02 -10.42 -14.76
C PRO A 218 -21.48 -11.39 -13.66
N GLU A 219 -22.62 -12.06 -13.87
CA GLU A 219 -23.12 -13.09 -12.95
C GLU A 219 -21.99 -14.09 -12.72
N ALA A 220 -21.71 -14.38 -11.45
CA ALA A 220 -20.77 -15.42 -11.09
C ALA A 220 -21.22 -16.69 -11.80
N VAL A 221 -20.37 -17.21 -12.68
CA VAL A 221 -20.67 -18.42 -13.44
C VAL A 221 -20.76 -19.55 -12.41
N ASP A 222 -21.97 -19.97 -12.11
CA ASP A 222 -22.23 -21.12 -11.26
C ASP A 222 -21.94 -22.37 -12.10
N GLU A 223 -20.82 -23.03 -11.84
CA GLU A 223 -20.50 -24.33 -12.44
C GLU A 223 -21.42 -25.41 -11.84
N ALA A 224 -22.60 -25.59 -12.45
CA ALA A 224 -23.35 -26.84 -12.41
C ALA A 224 -24.28 -26.92 -13.63
N GLY A 225 -24.05 -27.89 -14.52
CA GLY A 225 -24.79 -28.09 -15.77
C GLY A 225 -26.28 -28.47 -15.61
N PRO A 226 -26.98 -28.82 -16.71
CA PRO A 226 -26.59 -30.00 -17.47
C PRO A 226 -26.49 -29.80 -18.99
N ALA A 227 -25.68 -30.68 -19.57
CA ALA A 227 -25.53 -30.87 -21.00
C ALA A 227 -26.90 -31.06 -21.69
N THR A 228 -27.08 -30.39 -22.81
CA THR A 228 -28.19 -30.63 -23.76
C THR A 228 -27.58 -30.93 -25.13
N PRO A 229 -28.15 -31.88 -25.90
CA PRO A 229 -27.39 -32.73 -26.82
C PRO A 229 -27.00 -32.06 -28.13
N VAL A 230 -25.85 -32.45 -28.65
CA VAL A 230 -25.47 -32.25 -30.06
C VAL A 230 -26.47 -33.00 -30.95
N GLN A 231 -27.21 -32.26 -31.78
CA GLN A 231 -27.97 -32.86 -32.88
C GLN A 231 -27.04 -33.11 -34.09
N PRO A 232 -27.25 -34.20 -34.84
CA PRO A 232 -26.32 -34.64 -35.86
C PRO A 232 -26.34 -33.72 -37.09
N ARG A 233 -25.15 -33.54 -37.65
CA ARG A 233 -24.93 -32.93 -38.96
C ARG A 233 -25.62 -33.76 -40.04
N THR A 234 -26.51 -33.15 -40.82
CA THR A 234 -26.86 -33.66 -42.13
C THR A 234 -25.91 -33.02 -43.14
N ALA A 235 -25.01 -33.84 -43.69
CA ALA A 235 -24.38 -33.57 -44.96
C ALA A 235 -25.39 -33.91 -46.07
N ASP A 236 -25.56 -33.02 -47.05
CA ASP A 236 -25.45 -33.46 -48.43
C ASP A 236 -25.08 -32.28 -49.35
N ASP A 237 -24.47 -32.66 -50.46
CA ASP A 237 -23.52 -31.98 -51.33
C ASP A 237 -24.07 -30.81 -52.15
N SER A 238 -23.20 -29.84 -52.43
CA SER A 238 -22.73 -29.56 -53.81
C SER A 238 -21.73 -28.40 -53.82
N GLU A 239 -20.47 -28.70 -54.13
CA GLU A 239 -19.51 -27.71 -54.65
C GLU A 239 -20.03 -27.11 -55.99
N PRO A 240 -19.56 -25.90 -56.35
CA PRO A 240 -18.51 -25.89 -57.35
C PRO A 240 -17.37 -24.89 -57.08
N GLY A 241 -16.16 -25.40 -57.32
CA GLY A 241 -14.95 -24.81 -57.91
C GLY A 241 -14.72 -23.29 -57.98
N PRO A 242 -13.46 -22.84 -57.80
CA PRO A 242 -13.09 -21.42 -57.77
C PRO A 242 -13.01 -20.81 -59.18
N PRO A 243 -13.32 -19.52 -59.37
CA PRO A 243 -12.82 -18.80 -60.53
C PRO A 243 -11.44 -18.18 -60.25
N ALA A 244 -10.64 -18.22 -61.29
CA ALA A 244 -9.21 -17.93 -61.38
C ALA A 244 -8.78 -16.50 -61.01
N GLU A 245 -7.53 -16.40 -60.54
CA GLU A 245 -6.72 -15.18 -60.57
C GLU A 245 -6.51 -14.70 -62.02
N PRO A 246 -6.43 -13.39 -62.29
CA PRO A 246 -5.75 -12.89 -63.47
C PRO A 246 -4.29 -12.55 -63.16
N GLU A 247 -3.39 -13.14 -63.96
CA GLU A 247 -1.98 -12.80 -64.09
C GLU A 247 -1.76 -11.32 -64.50
N ALA A 248 -0.67 -10.78 -63.94
CA ALA A 248 0.23 -9.73 -64.40
C ALA A 248 -0.06 -8.91 -65.68
N ALA A 249 0.00 -7.59 -65.50
CA ALA A 249 0.75 -6.64 -66.34
C ALA A 249 1.38 -5.63 -65.36
N GLY A 250 2.69 -5.35 -65.31
CA GLY A 250 3.59 -5.06 -66.41
C GLY A 250 3.65 -3.54 -66.58
N GLY A 251 4.54 -2.86 -65.83
CA GLY A 251 4.78 -1.40 -65.89
C GLY A 251 5.40 -0.84 -64.62
#